data_AF-A0A6P0YHL4-F1
#
_entry.id   AF-A0A6P0YHL4-F1
#
_cell.length_a   1.000
_cell.length_b   1.000
_cell.length_c   1.000
_cell.angle_alpha   90.00
_cell.angle_beta   90.00
_cell.angle_gamma   90.00
#
_symmetry.space_group_name_H-M   'P 1'
#
loop_
_entity.id
_entity.type
_entity.pdbx_description
1 polymer ?
#
loop_
_entity_poly.entity_id
_entity_poly.type
_entity_poly.pdbx_seq_one_letter_code
_entity_poly.pdbx_strand_id
1 'polypeptide(L)'
;MLISEIREKEIAYSDDVCAYNLIDSLCIPFNDISQPVELFKNSSKNRHSEILNQRHTNGKIAEIVPMQQFIEADFFLFLLSESKTRDDSDSYWHGWSLFYMEKTPKYLLEAKKVDFAKQLLSPLGLETIEELRDLISHAKTRLEQIWSNPSMASPYLPLRNFQPEDIGSI
;
A
#
# COMPACT_ATOMS: atom_id res chain seq x y z
N MET A 1 26.48 40.75 -29.81
CA MET A 1 26.65 41.76 -28.75
C MET A 1 25.26 42.16 -28.28
N LEU A 2 24.74 41.47 -27.27
CA LEU A 2 23.48 41.77 -26.59
C LEU A 2 23.56 41.17 -25.18
N ILE A 3 23.44 42.05 -24.17
CA ILE A 3 22.87 41.82 -22.83
C ILE A 3 23.70 40.85 -21.96
N SER A 4 24.60 41.22 -21.03
CA SER A 4 24.67 42.33 -20.06
C SER A 4 23.39 42.55 -19.24
N GLU A 5 22.86 41.51 -18.59
CA GLU A 5 21.89 41.68 -17.48
C GLU A 5 21.56 40.37 -16.72
N ILE A 6 22.55 39.66 -16.17
CA ILE A 6 22.29 38.79 -15.00
C ILE A 6 23.49 38.91 -14.06
N ARG A 7 23.53 40.00 -13.30
CA ARG A 7 24.31 40.12 -12.08
C ARG A 7 23.33 40.09 -10.92
N GLU A 8 23.74 39.38 -9.87
CA GLU A 8 23.30 39.53 -8.49
C GLU A 8 21.91 38.98 -8.13
N LYS A 9 21.91 37.71 -7.68
CA LYS A 9 21.77 37.43 -6.24
C LYS A 9 22.22 36.00 -5.93
N GLU A 10 23.47 35.91 -5.49
CA GLU A 10 23.87 34.88 -4.54
C GLU A 10 23.00 35.03 -3.29
N ILE A 11 22.22 34.00 -2.97
CA ILE A 11 21.89 33.68 -1.59
C ILE A 11 22.61 32.36 -1.33
N ALA A 12 23.65 32.47 -0.49
CA ALA A 12 24.42 31.37 0.03
C ALA A 12 23.50 30.29 0.61
N TYR A 13 23.64 29.06 0.12
CA TYR A 13 23.21 27.89 0.87
C TYR A 13 24.45 27.28 1.51
N SER A 14 24.53 27.50 2.81
CA SER A 14 25.50 26.96 3.75
C SER A 14 25.65 25.46 3.59
N ASP A 15 26.90 25.01 3.67
CA ASP A 15 27.26 23.63 3.96
C ASP A 15 26.49 23.15 5.20
N ASP A 16 25.57 22.21 4.99
CA ASP A 16 25.21 21.22 6.00
C ASP A 16 25.27 19.84 5.34
N VAL A 17 26.52 19.43 5.11
CA VAL A 17 26.94 18.11 4.66
C VAL A 17 26.73 17.14 5.82
N CYS A 18 25.50 16.71 6.09
CA CYS A 18 25.21 15.56 6.98
C CYS A 18 23.73 15.12 6.89
N ALA A 19 23.35 14.31 5.89
CA ALA A 19 22.19 13.40 5.99
C ALA A 19 21.93 12.47 4.77
N TYR A 20 22.65 12.57 3.65
CA TYR A 20 22.29 11.80 2.44
C TYR A 20 22.71 10.32 2.45
N ASN A 21 23.49 9.86 3.43
CA ASN A 21 24.09 8.52 3.38
C ASN A 21 23.21 7.37 3.90
N LEU A 22 21.98 7.62 4.36
CA LEU A 22 21.06 6.54 4.77
C LEU A 22 20.02 6.18 3.69
N ILE A 23 19.73 7.10 2.77
CA ILE A 23 18.67 6.93 1.76
C ILE A 23 19.20 6.17 0.52
N ASP A 24 20.47 6.35 0.16
CA ASP A 24 21.10 5.64 -0.98
C ASP A 24 21.21 4.12 -0.76
N SER A 25 21.16 3.64 0.48
CA SER A 25 21.16 2.20 0.80
C SER A 25 19.79 1.54 0.56
N LEU A 26 18.71 2.32 0.49
CA LEU A 26 17.34 1.84 0.30
C LEU A 26 16.83 2.06 -1.14
N CYS A 27 17.51 2.88 -1.93
CA CYS A 27 17.24 3.02 -3.35
C CYS A 27 17.88 1.86 -4.11
N ILE A 28 17.10 0.86 -4.51
CA ILE A 28 17.50 -0.08 -5.56
C ILE A 28 17.67 0.77 -6.84
N PRO A 29 18.89 0.94 -7.36
CA PRO A 29 19.08 1.82 -8.50
C PRO A 29 18.46 1.18 -9.75
N PHE A 30 17.71 1.96 -10.51
CA PHE A 30 17.18 1.60 -11.83
C PHE A 30 18.28 1.61 -12.90
N ASN A 31 19.44 1.03 -12.60
CA ASN A 31 20.61 1.12 -13.49
C ASN A 31 20.52 0.19 -14.70
N ASP A 32 19.55 -0.74 -14.73
CA ASP A 32 19.42 -1.67 -15.84
C ASP A 32 17.95 -1.87 -16.25
N ILE A 33 17.62 -1.32 -17.43
CA ILE A 33 16.30 -1.41 -18.07
C ILE A 33 15.98 -2.88 -18.45
N SER A 34 16.98 -3.78 -18.48
CA SER A 34 16.78 -5.19 -18.81
C SER A 34 16.07 -6.01 -17.73
N GLN A 35 16.20 -5.65 -16.44
CA GLN A 35 15.53 -6.38 -15.35
C GLN A 35 14.00 -6.31 -15.42
N PRO A 36 13.37 -5.15 -15.68
CA PRO A 36 11.95 -5.10 -16.01
C PRO A 36 11.58 -5.99 -17.20
N VAL A 37 12.41 -6.01 -18.25
CA VAL A 37 12.11 -6.67 -19.54
C VAL A 37 12.08 -8.20 -19.45
N GLU A 38 12.87 -8.81 -18.58
CA GLU A 38 12.78 -10.25 -18.36
C GLU A 38 11.51 -10.65 -17.59
N LEU A 39 11.06 -9.83 -16.64
CA LEU A 39 9.78 -10.01 -15.96
C LEU A 39 8.59 -9.86 -16.91
N PHE A 40 8.71 -9.01 -17.94
CA PHE A 40 7.68 -8.83 -18.97
C PHE A 40 7.44 -10.06 -19.85
N LYS A 41 8.40 -10.97 -19.99
CA LYS A 41 8.29 -12.11 -20.94
C LYS A 41 7.58 -13.34 -20.38
N ASN A 42 7.48 -13.47 -19.05
CA ASN A 42 7.05 -14.73 -18.40
C ASN A 42 5.78 -14.63 -17.51
N SER A 43 5.17 -13.45 -17.30
CA SER A 43 4.04 -13.34 -16.35
C SER A 43 2.67 -13.49 -17.03
N SER A 44 1.86 -14.46 -16.61
CA SER A 44 0.45 -14.59 -17.02
C SER A 44 -0.56 -13.97 -16.04
N LYS A 45 -0.12 -13.43 -14.89
CA LYS A 45 -1.00 -12.95 -13.80
C LYS A 45 -0.40 -11.72 -13.11
N ASN A 46 -1.26 -10.74 -12.78
CA ASN A 46 -1.00 -9.45 -12.13
C ASN A 46 0.48 -9.00 -11.97
N ARG A 47 0.98 -8.24 -12.96
CA ARG A 47 2.37 -7.75 -13.04
C ARG A 47 2.83 -6.92 -11.84
N HIS A 48 1.94 -6.08 -11.30
CA HIS A 48 2.30 -5.18 -10.20
C HIS A 48 2.51 -5.98 -8.90
N SER A 49 1.65 -6.97 -8.65
CA SER A 49 1.79 -7.88 -7.52
C SER A 49 3.11 -8.63 -7.56
N GLU A 50 3.48 -9.20 -8.71
CA GLU A 50 4.72 -9.98 -8.86
C GLU A 50 5.96 -9.12 -8.63
N ILE A 51 6.01 -7.91 -9.21
CA ILE A 51 7.12 -6.98 -8.99
C ILE A 51 7.24 -6.62 -7.50
N LEU A 52 6.13 -6.35 -6.83
CA LEU A 52 6.15 -6.03 -5.39
C LEU A 52 6.60 -7.22 -4.55
N ASN A 53 6.10 -8.41 -4.85
CA ASN A 53 6.50 -9.63 -4.17
C ASN A 53 8.00 -9.90 -4.30
N GLN A 54 8.56 -9.74 -5.50
CA GLN A 54 9.99 -9.90 -5.75
C GLN A 54 10.82 -8.81 -5.06
N ARG A 55 10.38 -7.55 -5.10
CA ARG A 55 11.06 -6.44 -4.41
C ARG A 55 11.07 -6.61 -2.90
N HIS A 56 9.98 -7.11 -2.34
CA HIS A 56 9.94 -7.45 -0.93
C HIS A 56 10.89 -8.62 -0.66
N THR A 57 10.63 -9.79 -1.27
CA THR A 57 11.33 -11.05 -0.99
C THR A 57 12.84 -10.97 -1.19
N ASN A 58 13.31 -10.26 -2.22
CA ASN A 58 14.73 -10.16 -2.55
C ASN A 58 15.37 -8.84 -2.07
N GLY A 59 14.59 -7.94 -1.49
CA GLY A 59 15.06 -6.62 -1.05
C GLY A 59 15.36 -6.56 0.44
N LYS A 60 16.03 -5.48 0.86
CA LYS A 60 16.36 -5.22 2.28
C LYS A 60 15.12 -5.13 3.18
N ILE A 61 13.95 -4.82 2.63
CA ILE A 61 12.70 -4.76 3.41
C ILE A 61 12.29 -6.13 3.96
N ALA A 62 12.59 -7.23 3.27
CA ALA A 62 12.31 -8.58 3.79
C ALA A 62 13.14 -8.92 5.03
N GLU A 63 14.28 -8.26 5.24
CA GLU A 63 15.10 -8.45 6.45
C GLU A 63 14.45 -7.82 7.69
N ILE A 64 13.56 -6.85 7.51
CA ILE A 64 13.00 -6.02 8.59
C ILE A 64 11.51 -6.33 8.80
N VAL A 65 10.77 -6.55 7.72
CA VAL A 65 9.31 -6.71 7.74
C VAL A 65 8.93 -8.00 7.02
N PRO A 66 8.33 -8.99 7.71
CA PRO A 66 7.79 -10.18 7.07
C PRO A 66 6.74 -9.84 6.01
N MET A 67 6.65 -10.64 4.94
CA MET A 67 5.72 -10.41 3.83
C MET A 67 4.27 -10.20 4.32
N GLN A 68 3.82 -10.99 5.29
CA GLN A 68 2.47 -10.84 5.86
C GLN A 68 2.23 -9.43 6.43
N GLN A 69 3.19 -8.86 7.15
CA GLN A 69 3.04 -7.51 7.72
C GLN A 69 3.08 -6.43 6.63
N PHE A 70 3.88 -6.65 5.59
CA PHE A 70 3.91 -5.77 4.42
C PHE A 70 2.55 -5.75 3.71
N ILE A 71 1.93 -6.92 3.51
CA ILE A 71 0.59 -7.06 2.93
C ILE A 71 -0.48 -6.41 3.81
N GLU A 72 -0.41 -6.58 5.13
CA GLU A 72 -1.33 -5.94 6.07
C GLU A 72 -1.26 -4.41 5.99
N ALA A 73 -0.05 -3.85 5.85
CA ALA A 73 0.12 -2.42 5.65
C ALA A 73 -0.43 -1.95 4.29
N ASP A 74 -0.20 -2.71 3.22
CA ASP A 74 -0.76 -2.43 1.89
C ASP A 74 -2.30 -2.47 1.89
N PHE A 75 -2.88 -3.40 2.66
CA PHE A 75 -4.33 -3.46 2.87
C PHE A 75 -4.85 -2.28 3.66
N PHE A 76 -4.12 -1.84 4.69
CA PHE A 76 -4.49 -0.64 5.44
C PHE A 76 -4.51 0.62 4.56
N LEU A 77 -3.52 0.77 3.67
CA LEU A 77 -3.48 1.85 2.69
C LEU A 77 -4.62 1.76 1.66
N PHE A 78 -4.97 0.55 1.24
CA PHE A 78 -6.17 0.32 0.42
C PHE A 78 -7.43 0.82 1.14
N LEU A 79 -7.64 0.44 2.41
CA LEU A 79 -8.78 0.92 3.21
C LEU A 79 -8.80 2.44 3.37
N LEU A 80 -7.63 3.05 3.61
CA LEU A 80 -7.50 4.50 3.70
C LEU A 80 -7.86 5.21 2.38
N SER A 81 -7.58 4.58 1.24
CA SER A 81 -8.00 5.12 -0.06
C SER A 81 -9.50 4.93 -0.30
N GLU A 82 -10.09 3.84 0.18
CA GLU A 82 -11.53 3.59 0.09
C GLU A 82 -12.35 4.49 1.03
N SER A 83 -11.76 4.95 2.14
CA SER A 83 -12.43 5.88 3.08
C SER A 83 -12.45 7.33 2.59
N LYS A 84 -11.48 7.71 1.74
CA LYS A 84 -11.46 9.02 1.09
C LYS A 84 -12.43 8.98 -0.09
N THR A 85 -13.42 9.87 -0.07
CA THR A 85 -14.54 9.94 -1.02
C THR A 85 -14.17 9.63 -2.47
N ARG A 86 -15.02 8.81 -3.12
CA ARG A 86 -14.93 8.36 -4.52
C ARG A 86 -14.75 9.46 -5.59
N ASP A 87 -14.97 10.72 -5.24
CA ASP A 87 -14.90 11.86 -6.15
C ASP A 87 -13.46 12.29 -6.50
N ASP A 88 -12.47 11.84 -5.72
CA ASP A 88 -11.06 12.15 -6.01
C ASP A 88 -10.43 11.01 -6.82
N SER A 89 -10.67 11.03 -8.14
CA SER A 89 -10.29 9.94 -9.05
C SER A 89 -8.79 9.68 -9.14
N ASP A 90 -7.97 10.60 -8.63
CA ASP A 90 -6.57 10.71 -8.97
C ASP A 90 -5.64 10.00 -7.95
N SER A 91 -6.18 9.46 -6.85
CA SER A 91 -5.39 8.83 -5.78
C SER A 91 -5.99 7.53 -5.23
N TYR A 92 -6.33 6.57 -6.09
CA TYR A 92 -6.73 5.23 -5.65
C TYR A 92 -5.53 4.32 -5.35
N TRP A 93 -5.38 3.88 -4.11
CA TRP A 93 -4.38 2.88 -3.74
C TRP A 93 -4.91 1.48 -4.06
N HIS A 94 -4.28 0.75 -4.97
CA HIS A 94 -4.84 -0.49 -5.51
C HIS A 94 -4.56 -1.75 -4.67
N GLY A 95 -3.73 -1.66 -3.63
CA GLY A 95 -3.40 -2.82 -2.78
C GLY A 95 -2.82 -3.98 -3.59
N TRP A 96 -1.76 -3.73 -4.35
CA TRP A 96 -1.22 -4.71 -5.29
C TRP A 96 -0.71 -5.99 -4.61
N SER A 97 -0.21 -5.92 -3.38
CA SER A 97 0.28 -7.09 -2.65
C SER A 97 -0.85 -7.96 -2.09
N LEU A 98 -2.10 -7.47 -2.08
CA LEU A 98 -3.28 -8.21 -1.62
C LEU A 98 -3.54 -9.50 -2.40
N PHE A 99 -2.96 -9.61 -3.60
CA PHE A 99 -2.95 -10.86 -4.36
C PHE A 99 -2.36 -12.04 -3.56
N TYR A 100 -1.39 -11.79 -2.69
CA TYR A 100 -0.75 -12.78 -1.82
C TYR A 100 -1.32 -12.80 -0.39
N MET A 101 -2.41 -12.08 -0.13
CA MET A 101 -3.01 -12.05 1.20
C MET A 101 -3.76 -13.34 1.47
N GLU A 102 -3.15 -14.23 2.25
CA GLU A 102 -3.74 -15.54 2.61
C GLU A 102 -4.67 -15.48 3.82
N LYS A 103 -4.46 -14.49 4.69
CA LYS A 103 -5.13 -14.37 5.99
C LYS A 103 -5.72 -12.98 6.17
N THR A 104 -6.79 -12.90 6.94
CA THR A 104 -7.33 -11.64 7.41
C THR A 104 -6.25 -10.87 8.20
N PRO A 105 -6.07 -9.57 7.95
CA PRO A 105 -5.13 -8.74 8.69
C PRO A 105 -5.31 -8.83 10.19
N LYS A 106 -4.20 -8.93 10.93
CA LYS A 106 -4.24 -9.10 12.37
C LYS A 106 -4.98 -7.97 13.09
N TYR A 107 -4.78 -6.73 12.65
CA TYR A 107 -5.46 -5.58 13.23
C TYR A 107 -6.99 -5.63 13.08
N LEU A 108 -7.53 -6.26 12.03
CA LEU A 108 -8.97 -6.47 11.89
C LEU A 108 -9.49 -7.57 12.85
N LEU A 109 -8.69 -8.62 13.06
CA LEU A 109 -9.04 -9.65 14.05
C LEU A 109 -9.03 -9.08 15.47
N GLU A 110 -8.08 -8.18 15.78
CA GLU A 110 -8.03 -7.49 17.07
C GLU A 110 -9.16 -6.48 17.23
N ALA A 111 -9.56 -5.80 16.15
CA ALA A 111 -10.68 -4.86 16.12
C ALA A 111 -12.05 -5.50 16.41
N LYS A 112 -12.14 -6.81 16.62
CA LYS A 112 -13.32 -7.42 17.24
C LYS A 112 -13.59 -6.86 18.65
N LYS A 113 -12.54 -6.44 19.35
CA LYS A 113 -12.62 -5.73 20.63
C LYS A 113 -12.84 -4.24 20.40
N VAL A 114 -13.76 -3.65 21.16
CA VAL A 114 -14.13 -2.22 21.03
C VAL A 114 -12.92 -1.27 21.11
N ASP A 115 -12.00 -1.50 22.06
CA ASP A 115 -10.84 -0.62 22.25
C ASP A 115 -9.86 -0.64 21.07
N PHE A 116 -9.74 -1.78 20.39
CA PHE A 116 -8.92 -1.90 19.18
C PHE A 116 -9.65 -1.34 17.96
N ALA A 117 -10.97 -1.53 17.85
CA ALA A 117 -11.77 -0.92 16.80
C ALA A 117 -11.64 0.62 16.81
N LYS A 118 -11.73 1.22 17.99
CA LYS A 118 -11.59 2.67 18.18
C LYS A 118 -10.23 3.21 17.71
N GLN A 119 -9.15 2.42 17.83
CA GLN A 119 -7.82 2.82 17.38
C GLN A 119 -7.72 2.94 15.85
N LEU A 120 -8.59 2.25 15.09
CA LEU A 120 -8.59 2.30 13.63
C LEU A 120 -9.35 3.50 13.06
N LEU A 121 -10.22 4.14 13.84
CA LEU A 121 -11.11 5.20 13.36
C LEU A 121 -10.34 6.42 12.86
N SER A 122 -9.54 7.04 13.74
CA SER A 122 -8.81 8.26 13.41
C SER A 122 -7.83 8.09 12.23
N PRO A 123 -7.00 7.03 12.16
CA PRO A 123 -6.14 6.79 11.01
C PRO A 123 -6.87 6.63 9.68
N LEU A 124 -8.10 6.11 9.69
CA LEU A 124 -8.94 5.94 8.50
C LEU A 124 -9.84 7.16 8.20
N GLY A 125 -9.82 8.18 9.06
CA GLY A 125 -10.68 9.36 8.93
C GLY A 125 -12.16 9.07 9.23
N LEU A 126 -12.43 8.10 10.11
CA LEU A 126 -13.78 7.70 10.52
C LEU A 126 -14.10 8.21 11.93
N GLU A 127 -15.37 8.38 12.23
CA GLU A 127 -15.87 8.84 13.53
C GLU A 127 -16.49 7.71 14.35
N THR A 128 -17.04 6.67 13.70
CA THR A 128 -17.81 5.63 14.38
C THR A 128 -17.38 4.20 14.01
N ILE A 129 -17.68 3.24 14.90
CA ILE A 129 -17.44 1.81 14.62
C ILE A 129 -18.34 1.35 13.47
N GLU A 130 -19.56 1.88 13.38
CA GLU A 130 -20.51 1.62 12.31
C GLU A 130 -19.92 2.01 10.94
N GLU A 131 -19.31 3.19 10.82
CA GLU A 131 -18.59 3.59 9.60
C GLU A 131 -17.42 2.66 9.27
N LEU A 132 -16.71 2.17 10.27
CA LEU A 132 -15.65 1.18 10.06
C LEU A 132 -16.22 -0.15 9.53
N ARG A 133 -17.36 -0.62 10.05
CA ARG A 133 -18.05 -1.81 9.52
C ARG A 133 -18.47 -1.60 8.07
N ASP A 134 -19.02 -0.44 7.75
CA ASP A 134 -19.45 -0.09 6.39
C ASP A 134 -18.26 -0.04 5.43
N LEU A 135 -17.15 0.59 5.82
CA LEU A 135 -15.92 0.64 5.03
C LEU A 135 -15.39 -0.76 4.73
N ILE A 136 -15.28 -1.63 5.74
CA ILE A 136 -14.78 -3.00 5.53
C ILE A 136 -15.73 -3.81 4.67
N SER A 137 -17.04 -3.64 4.83
CA SER A 137 -18.05 -4.26 3.97
C SER A 137 -17.88 -3.83 2.52
N HIS A 138 -17.67 -2.52 2.31
CA HIS A 138 -17.45 -1.96 0.98
C HIS A 138 -16.16 -2.50 0.34
N ALA A 139 -15.06 -2.43 1.08
CA ALA A 139 -13.75 -2.94 0.69
C ALA A 139 -13.80 -4.43 0.31
N LYS A 140 -14.53 -5.25 1.08
CA LYS A 140 -14.74 -6.67 0.78
C LYS A 140 -15.43 -6.87 -0.56
N THR A 141 -16.55 -6.16 -0.80
CA THR A 141 -17.24 -6.21 -2.10
C THR A 141 -16.34 -5.74 -3.25
N ARG A 142 -15.55 -4.69 -3.03
CA ARG A 142 -14.62 -4.16 -4.04
C ARG A 142 -13.54 -5.17 -4.41
N LEU A 143 -12.95 -5.83 -3.42
CA LEU A 143 -11.95 -6.89 -3.64
C LEU A 143 -12.55 -8.10 -4.38
N GLU A 144 -13.77 -8.51 -4.02
CA GLU A 144 -14.48 -9.58 -4.73
C GLU A 144 -14.72 -9.22 -6.20
N GLN A 145 -15.04 -7.96 -6.52
CA GLN A 145 -15.16 -7.48 -7.90
C GLN A 145 -13.81 -7.50 -8.64
N ILE A 146 -12.74 -7.03 -8.00
CA ILE A 146 -11.39 -7.02 -8.58
C ILE A 146 -10.95 -8.45 -8.91
N TRP A 147 -11.15 -9.40 -7.99
CA TRP A 147 -10.72 -10.78 -8.16
C TRP A 147 -11.67 -11.65 -8.98
N SER A 148 -12.91 -11.19 -9.23
CA SER A 148 -13.79 -11.82 -10.22
C SER A 148 -13.28 -11.66 -11.66
N ASN A 149 -12.35 -10.74 -11.89
CA ASN A 149 -11.66 -10.61 -13.18
C ASN A 149 -10.65 -11.78 -13.35
N PRO A 150 -10.75 -12.62 -14.39
CA PRO A 150 -9.84 -13.75 -14.60
C PRO A 150 -8.36 -13.37 -14.66
N SER A 151 -8.04 -12.15 -15.08
CA SER A 151 -6.66 -11.65 -15.15
C SER A 151 -6.07 -11.23 -13.79
N MET A 152 -6.93 -11.06 -12.78
CA MET A 152 -6.61 -10.63 -11.42
C MET A 152 -7.08 -11.63 -10.36
N ALA A 153 -7.60 -12.79 -10.77
CA ALA A 153 -8.12 -13.80 -9.88
C ALA A 153 -7.03 -14.30 -8.92
N SER A 154 -7.17 -13.95 -7.64
CA SER A 154 -6.34 -14.51 -6.58
C SER A 154 -6.92 -15.87 -6.15
N PRO A 155 -6.08 -16.89 -5.88
CA PRO A 155 -6.54 -18.12 -5.23
C PRO A 155 -7.03 -17.85 -3.79
N TYR A 156 -6.73 -16.68 -3.23
CA TYR A 156 -7.04 -16.30 -1.86
C TYR A 156 -8.14 -15.24 -1.81
N LEU A 157 -9.13 -15.48 -0.95
CA LEU A 157 -10.18 -14.51 -0.61
C LEU A 157 -10.03 -14.16 0.89
N PRO A 158 -9.07 -13.30 1.26
CA PRO A 158 -8.62 -13.07 2.64
C PRO A 158 -9.68 -12.54 3.61
N LEU A 159 -10.75 -11.92 3.10
CA LEU A 159 -11.89 -11.46 3.91
C LEU A 159 -13.11 -12.37 3.81
N ARG A 160 -13.02 -13.51 3.12
CA ARG A 160 -14.18 -14.41 2.89
C ARG A 160 -14.86 -14.82 4.20
N ASN A 161 -14.06 -15.12 5.21
CA ASN A 161 -14.54 -15.59 6.52
C ASN A 161 -14.60 -14.48 7.58
N PHE A 162 -14.22 -13.25 7.23
CA PHE A 162 -14.33 -12.10 8.13
C PHE A 162 -15.71 -11.46 7.96
N GLN A 163 -16.42 -11.31 9.08
CA GLN A 163 -17.72 -10.62 9.14
C GLN A 163 -17.49 -9.21 9.72
N PRO A 164 -17.76 -8.14 8.95
CA PRO A 164 -17.62 -6.77 9.44
C PRO A 164 -18.39 -6.51 10.75
N GLU A 165 -19.51 -7.20 10.95
CA GLU A 165 -20.35 -7.13 12.16
C GLU A 165 -19.60 -7.54 13.43
N ASP A 166 -18.54 -8.35 13.31
CA ASP A 166 -17.71 -8.75 14.44
C ASP A 166 -16.89 -7.59 15.01
N ILE A 167 -16.68 -6.49 14.28
CA ILE A 167 -15.89 -5.34 14.72
C ILE A 167 -16.58 -4.69 15.92
N GLY A 168 -15.87 -4.53 17.03
CA GLY A 168 -16.41 -3.98 18.29
C GLY A 168 -17.54 -4.80 18.91
N SER A 169 -17.62 -6.10 18.62
CA SER A 169 -18.67 -6.99 19.16
C SER A 169 -18.31 -7.61 20.52
N ILE A 170 -17.04 -7.58 20.92
CA ILE A 170 -16.50 -8.18 22.15
C ILE A 170 -15.89 -7.11 23.07
#